data_AF-A0A7C5VR65-F1
#
_entry.id   AF-A0A7C5VR65-F1
#
_cell.length_a   1.000
_cell.length_b   1.000
_cell.length_c   1.000
_cell.angle_alpha   90.00
_cell.angle_beta   90.00
_cell.angle_gamma   90.00
#
_symmetry.space_group_name_H-M   'P 1'
#
loop_
_entity.id
_entity.type
_entity.pdbx_description
1 polymer ?
#
loop_
_entity_poly.entity_id
_entity_poly.type
_entity_poly.pdbx_seq_one_letter_code
_entity_poly.pdbx_strand_id
1 'polypeptide(L)'
;MKSSNRLPPNFRDILLRPVTRSKILVIGCDSSGAIGPKRGDIIKVEGRILGKFTVRTALMEVMAVGAKPIIVACGLGAELKPTGESIIEGILSEIRKAGLDRSSVVVSTEKILIQFRLG
;
A
#
# COMPACT_ATOMS: atom_id res chain seq x y z
N MET A 1 -10.30 -13.34 -35.12
CA MET A 1 -11.52 -13.69 -34.33
C MET A 1 -11.55 -12.78 -33.10
N LYS A 2 -12.72 -12.19 -32.82
CA LYS A 2 -12.93 -10.86 -32.22
C LYS A 2 -12.16 -10.57 -30.92
N SER A 3 -11.49 -9.41 -30.89
CA SER A 3 -11.03 -8.72 -29.69
C SER A 3 -12.24 -8.34 -28.84
N SER A 4 -12.58 -9.18 -27.87
CA SER A 4 -13.56 -8.83 -26.84
C SER A 4 -12.94 -7.76 -25.94
N ASN A 5 -13.22 -6.49 -26.25
CA ASN A 5 -12.81 -5.32 -25.48
C ASN A 5 -13.59 -5.16 -24.17
N ARG A 6 -14.06 -6.27 -23.57
CA ARG A 6 -14.66 -6.25 -22.23
C ARG A 6 -13.53 -6.29 -21.21
N LEU A 7 -13.27 -5.14 -20.59
CA LEU A 7 -12.56 -5.11 -19.32
C LEU A 7 -13.28 -6.08 -18.36
N PRO A 8 -12.56 -6.98 -17.67
CA PRO A 8 -13.17 -7.83 -16.66
C PRO A 8 -13.89 -6.93 -15.63
N PRO A 9 -14.97 -7.41 -14.98
CA PRO A 9 -15.65 -6.65 -13.94
C PRO A 9 -14.62 -6.28 -12.88
N ASN A 10 -14.27 -5.00 -12.79
CA ASN A 10 -13.36 -4.49 -11.78
C ASN A 10 -14.00 -4.78 -10.41
N PHE A 11 -13.45 -5.74 -9.68
CA PHE A 11 -13.61 -5.74 -8.24
C PHE A 11 -12.82 -4.53 -7.74
N ARG A 12 -13.45 -3.71 -6.90
CA ARG A 12 -13.20 -2.27 -6.73
C ARG A 12 -11.72 -1.88 -6.54
N ASP A 13 -10.92 -2.77 -5.94
CA ASP A 13 -9.53 -2.54 -5.55
C ASP A 13 -8.55 -3.58 -6.15
N ILE A 14 -9.00 -4.40 -7.12
CA ILE A 14 -8.17 -5.44 -7.73
C ILE A 14 -8.19 -5.40 -9.26
N LEU A 15 -7.01 -5.50 -9.86
CA LEU A 15 -6.82 -5.58 -11.30
C LEU A 15 -6.13 -6.90 -11.67
N LEU A 16 -6.75 -7.63 -12.59
CA LEU A 16 -6.21 -8.86 -13.16
C LEU A 16 -5.77 -8.61 -14.60
N ARG A 17 -4.47 -8.76 -14.88
CA ARG A 17 -3.90 -8.55 -16.22
C ARG A 17 -3.16 -9.81 -16.70
N PRO A 18 -3.60 -10.45 -17.79
CA PRO A 18 -2.81 -11.52 -18.41
C PRO A 18 -1.46 -10.98 -18.88
N VAL A 19 -0.37 -11.62 -18.47
CA VAL A 19 1.01 -11.30 -18.89
C VAL A 19 1.53 -12.34 -19.86
N THR A 20 1.17 -13.61 -19.64
CA THR A 20 1.41 -14.71 -20.57
C THR A 20 0.12 -15.52 -20.75
N ARG A 21 0.17 -16.58 -21.56
CA ARG A 21 -0.97 -17.52 -21.69
C ARG A 21 -1.32 -18.25 -20.38
N SER A 22 -0.39 -18.35 -19.44
CA SER A 22 -0.54 -19.11 -18.20
C SER A 22 -0.34 -18.29 -16.92
N LYS A 23 -0.04 -16.99 -17.04
CA LYS A 23 0.21 -16.11 -15.90
C LYS A 23 -0.65 -14.86 -15.97
N ILE A 24 -1.28 -14.56 -14.84
CA ILE A 24 -2.03 -13.32 -14.60
C ILE A 24 -1.28 -12.53 -13.54
N LEU A 25 -0.99 -11.27 -13.84
CA LEU A 25 -0.56 -10.30 -12.85
C LEU A 25 -1.79 -9.79 -12.10
N VAL A 26 -1.73 -9.87 -10.78
CA VAL A 26 -2.77 -9.37 -9.88
C VAL A 26 -2.21 -8.17 -9.15
N ILE A 27 -2.93 -7.05 -9.19
CA ILE A 27 -2.57 -5.81 -8.52
C ILE A 27 -3.72 -5.47 -7.59
N GLY A 28 -3.44 -5.44 -6.29
CA GLY A 28 -4.32 -4.89 -5.26
C GLY A 28 -3.80 -3.53 -4.81
N CYS A 29 -4.67 -2.67 -4.32
CA CYS A 29 -4.30 -1.33 -3.88
C CYS A 29 -5.27 -0.83 -2.82
N ASP A 30 -4.72 -0.35 -1.73
CA ASP A 30 -5.48 0.33 -0.69
C ASP A 30 -4.74 1.59 -0.22
N SER A 31 -5.46 2.49 0.44
CA SER A 31 -4.96 3.75 0.96
C SER A 31 -5.58 4.06 2.32
N SER A 32 -4.84 4.78 3.17
CA SER A 32 -5.36 5.23 4.46
C SER A 32 -5.04 6.71 4.64
N GLY A 33 -6.07 7.51 4.90
CA GLY A 33 -5.95 8.95 5.17
C GLY A 33 -6.65 9.33 6.47
N ALA A 34 -6.25 10.45 7.07
CA ALA A 34 -6.76 10.94 8.34
C ALA A 34 -6.63 9.95 9.52
N ILE A 35 -5.70 9.00 9.41
CA ILE A 35 -5.34 8.03 10.46
C ILE A 35 -3.83 8.09 10.59
N GLY A 36 -3.32 8.29 11.80
CA GLY A 36 -1.88 8.37 12.03
C GLY A 36 -1.49 9.28 13.20
N PRO A 37 -0.19 9.60 13.31
CA PRO A 37 0.33 10.39 14.41
C PRO A 37 0.29 11.91 14.15
N LYS A 38 -0.12 12.36 12.96
CA LYS A 38 -0.10 13.78 12.60
C LYS A 38 -1.22 14.52 13.29
N ARG A 39 -1.00 15.80 13.59
CA ARG A 39 -1.99 16.67 14.24
C ARG A 39 -3.35 16.66 13.51
N GLY A 40 -3.34 16.60 12.18
CA GLY A 40 -4.55 16.60 11.35
C GLY A 40 -5.32 15.27 11.27
N ASP A 41 -4.76 14.15 11.76
CA ASP A 41 -5.44 12.86 11.70
C ASP A 41 -6.67 12.83 12.63
N ILE A 42 -7.80 12.29 12.16
CA ILE A 42 -9.01 12.12 12.96
C ILE A 42 -8.81 10.97 13.97
N ILE A 43 -8.20 9.87 13.52
CA ILE A 43 -7.88 8.74 14.37
C ILE A 43 -6.39 8.75 14.69
N LYS A 44 -6.06 8.90 15.98
CA LYS A 44 -4.67 8.95 16.46
C LYS A 44 -4.12 7.54 16.68
N VAL A 45 -3.10 7.19 15.92
CA VAL A 45 -2.34 5.95 16.09
C VAL A 45 -0.87 6.16 15.75
N GLU A 46 -0.01 5.27 16.21
CA GLU A 46 1.39 5.26 15.81
C GLU A 46 1.55 5.00 14.30
N GLY A 47 2.56 5.59 13.68
CA GLY A 47 2.88 5.34 12.27
C GLY A 47 3.08 3.85 11.97
N ARG A 48 3.67 3.10 12.90
CA ARG A 48 3.83 1.64 12.81
C ARG A 48 2.50 0.90 12.73
N ILE A 49 1.48 1.33 13.46
CA ILE A 49 0.14 0.74 13.40
C ILE A 49 -0.49 1.04 12.04
N LEU A 50 -0.43 2.31 11.61
CA LEU A 50 -0.90 2.74 10.29
C LEU A 50 -0.28 1.89 9.17
N GLY A 51 1.06 1.89 9.06
CA GLY A 51 1.76 1.17 8.01
C GLY A 51 1.48 -0.34 7.99
N LYS A 52 1.38 -0.96 9.16
CA LYS A 52 1.03 -2.38 9.30
C LYS A 52 -0.35 -2.69 8.73
N PHE A 53 -1.36 -1.93 9.10
CA PHE A 53 -2.73 -2.23 8.69
C PHE A 53 -3.01 -1.81 7.25
N THR A 54 -2.44 -0.70 6.77
CA THR A 54 -2.59 -0.27 5.37
C THR A 54 -1.98 -1.27 4.39
N VAL A 55 -0.78 -1.81 4.66
CA VAL A 55 -0.22 -2.81 3.73
C VAL A 55 -0.97 -4.14 3.82
N ARG A 56 -1.51 -4.47 4.99
CA ARG A 56 -2.27 -5.72 5.20
C ARG A 56 -3.49 -5.79 4.29
N THR A 57 -4.24 -4.70 4.17
CA THR A 57 -5.46 -4.70 3.36
C THR A 57 -5.14 -4.93 1.89
N ALA A 58 -4.17 -4.20 1.33
CA ALA A 58 -3.69 -4.42 -0.04
C ALA A 58 -3.16 -5.85 -0.28
N LEU A 59 -2.44 -6.43 0.71
CA LEU A 59 -2.01 -7.83 0.64
C LEU A 59 -3.19 -8.80 0.65
N MET A 60 -4.19 -8.56 1.50
CA MET A 60 -5.38 -9.39 1.61
C MET A 60 -6.23 -9.38 0.33
N GLU A 61 -6.32 -8.26 -0.39
CA GLU A 61 -6.99 -8.19 -1.69
C GLU A 61 -6.35 -9.14 -2.72
N VAL A 62 -5.03 -9.11 -2.83
CA VAL A 62 -4.27 -10.00 -3.73
C VAL A 62 -4.44 -11.46 -3.30
N MET A 63 -4.32 -11.74 -2.00
CA MET A 63 -4.45 -13.11 -1.47
C MET A 63 -5.87 -13.66 -1.58
N ALA A 64 -6.90 -12.82 -1.51
CA ALA A 64 -8.30 -13.24 -1.55
C ALA A 64 -8.69 -13.90 -2.89
N VAL A 65 -8.01 -13.55 -3.98
CA VAL A 65 -8.18 -14.20 -5.29
C VAL A 65 -7.22 -15.37 -5.52
N GLY A 66 -6.55 -15.83 -4.47
CA GLY A 66 -5.59 -16.94 -4.51
C GLY A 66 -4.23 -16.57 -5.13
N ALA A 67 -3.96 -15.29 -5.37
CA ALA A 67 -2.67 -14.86 -5.90
C ALA A 67 -1.62 -14.75 -4.78
N LYS A 68 -0.35 -14.97 -5.17
CA LYS A 68 0.80 -14.80 -4.28
C LYS A 68 1.38 -13.39 -4.48
N PRO A 69 1.41 -12.53 -3.43
CA PRO A 69 2.10 -11.24 -3.52
C PRO A 69 3.59 -11.43 -3.84
N ILE A 70 4.15 -10.53 -4.65
CA ILE A 70 5.57 -10.56 -5.04
C ILE A 70 6.29 -9.23 -4.83
N ILE A 71 5.58 -8.11 -4.90
CA ILE A 71 6.11 -6.75 -4.78
C ILE A 71 5.08 -5.89 -4.06
N VAL A 72 5.54 -4.95 -3.22
CA VAL A 72 4.72 -3.90 -2.62
C VAL A 72 5.30 -2.54 -2.99
N ALA A 73 4.46 -1.64 -3.49
CA ALA A 73 4.81 -0.24 -3.70
C ALA A 73 4.02 0.62 -2.71
N CYS A 74 4.70 1.46 -1.95
CA CYS A 74 4.09 2.32 -0.93
C CYS A 74 4.35 3.80 -1.23
N GLY A 75 3.29 4.58 -1.38
CA GLY A 75 3.35 6.04 -1.36
C GLY A 75 2.93 6.57 0.01
N LEU A 76 3.80 7.33 0.66
CA LEU A 76 3.55 7.91 1.98
C LEU A 76 3.37 9.42 1.82
N GLY A 77 2.16 9.91 2.10
CA GLY A 77 1.85 11.34 2.25
C GLY A 77 2.39 11.95 3.55
N ALA A 78 3.61 11.56 3.93
CA ALA A 78 4.29 11.95 5.15
C ALA A 78 5.79 12.11 4.90
N GLU A 79 6.43 12.97 5.70
CA GLU A 79 7.88 13.10 5.68
C GLU A 79 8.57 11.80 6.12
N LEU A 80 9.78 11.56 5.60
CA LEU A 80 10.56 10.37 5.95
C LEU A 80 10.81 10.27 7.47
N LYS A 81 11.20 11.37 8.13
CA LYS A 81 11.45 11.38 9.58
C LYS A 81 10.64 12.46 10.32
N PRO A 82 9.99 12.12 11.45
CA PRO A 82 9.96 10.80 12.10
C PRO A 82 8.86 9.87 11.58
N THR A 83 7.85 10.40 10.88
CA THR A 83 6.61 9.66 10.61
C THR A 83 6.80 8.51 9.62
N GLY A 84 7.48 8.78 8.51
CA GLY A 84 7.71 7.80 7.44
C GLY A 84 8.48 6.57 7.92
N GLU A 85 9.51 6.74 8.75
CA GLU A 85 10.28 5.63 9.35
C GLU A 85 9.38 4.70 10.16
N SER A 86 8.55 5.27 11.04
CA SER A 86 7.60 4.48 11.84
C SER A 86 6.60 3.72 10.95
N ILE A 87 6.09 4.35 9.88
CA ILE A 87 5.19 3.70 8.92
C ILE A 87 5.92 2.55 8.18
N ILE A 88 7.15 2.79 7.72
CA ILE A 88 7.98 1.79 7.03
C ILE A 88 8.24 0.59 7.94
N GLU A 89 8.50 0.79 9.23
CA GLU A 89 8.63 -0.32 10.19
C GLU A 89 7.37 -1.17 10.28
N GLY A 90 6.20 -0.53 10.28
CA GLY A 90 4.89 -1.19 10.24
C GLY A 90 4.72 -2.04 8.98
N ILE A 91 5.02 -1.45 7.82
CA ILE A 91 4.95 -2.12 6.51
C ILE A 91 5.87 -3.34 6.51
N LEU A 92 7.15 -3.15 6.83
CA LEU A 92 8.14 -4.23 6.83
C LEU A 92 7.79 -5.35 7.81
N SER A 93 7.19 -5.01 8.95
CA SER A 93 6.72 -6.00 9.92
C SER A 93 5.60 -6.89 9.36
N GLU A 94 4.77 -6.37 8.47
CA GLU A 94 3.61 -7.09 7.99
C GLU A 94 3.91 -7.87 6.71
N ILE A 95 4.67 -7.32 5.76
CA ILE A 95 5.07 -8.04 4.54
C ILE A 95 5.86 -9.33 4.87
N ARG A 96 6.64 -9.34 5.98
CA ARG A 96 7.38 -10.53 6.42
C ARG A 96 6.46 -11.69 6.73
N LYS A 97 5.26 -11.40 7.24
CA LYS A 97 4.24 -12.42 7.52
C LYS A 97 3.60 -12.93 6.23
N ALA A 98 3.59 -12.12 5.17
CA ALA A 98 3.19 -12.53 3.83
C ALA A 98 4.30 -13.28 3.06
N GLY A 99 5.44 -13.56 3.69
CA GLY A 99 6.56 -14.28 3.08
C GLY A 99 7.41 -13.43 2.13
N LEU A 100 7.32 -12.10 2.24
CA LEU A 100 8.12 -11.14 1.47
C LEU A 100 9.26 -10.59 2.32
N ASP A 101 10.37 -10.24 1.68
CA ASP A 101 11.50 -9.56 2.31
C ASP A 101 11.56 -8.07 1.92
N ARG A 102 12.53 -7.34 2.48
CA ARG A 102 12.67 -5.90 2.26
C ARG A 102 12.97 -5.53 0.80
N SER A 103 13.63 -6.39 0.03
CA SER A 103 13.90 -6.18 -1.40
C SER A 103 12.64 -6.19 -2.27
N SER A 104 11.54 -6.75 -1.74
CA SER A 104 10.23 -6.76 -2.41
C SER A 104 9.43 -5.47 -2.21
N VAL A 105 9.99 -4.43 -1.59
CA VAL A 105 9.27 -3.18 -1.28
C VAL A 105 10.00 -1.97 -1.80
N VAL A 106 9.24 -1.12 -2.51
CA VAL A 106 9.64 0.25 -2.84
C VAL A 106 8.77 1.23 -2.07
N VAL A 107 9.39 2.28 -1.55
CA VAL A 107 8.72 3.30 -0.74
C VAL A 107 9.08 4.68 -1.28
N SER A 108 8.07 5.52 -1.48
CA SER A 108 8.22 6.95 -1.76
C SER A 108 7.58 7.77 -0.65
N THR A 109 8.24 8.83 -0.21
CA THR A 109 7.77 9.73 0.87
C THR A 109 7.69 11.16 0.36
N GLU A 110 6.72 11.93 0.83
CA GLU A 110 6.60 13.35 0.50
C GLU A 110 7.50 14.25 1.37
N LYS A 111 7.90 15.41 0.84
CA LYS A 111 8.45 16.51 1.65
C LYS A 111 7.31 17.44 2.02
N ILE A 112 6.81 17.35 3.25
CA ILE A 112 5.78 18.27 3.72
C ILE A 112 6.45 19.58 4.14
N LEU A 113 6.19 20.67 3.42
CA LEU A 113 6.55 22.01 3.84
C LEU A 113 5.60 22.43 4.98
N ILE A 114 6.07 22.42 6.22
CA ILE A 114 5.30 22.97 7.34
C ILE A 114 5.31 24.48 7.21
N GLN A 115 4.23 25.06 6.70
CA GLN A 115 4.02 26.51 6.75
C GLN A 115 3.72 26.87 8.22
N PHE A 116 4.72 27.35 8.95
CA PHE A 116 4.50 27.94 10.27
C PHE A 116 3.53 29.11 10.09
N ARG A 117 2.32 28.97 10.63
CA ARG A 117 1.48 30.14 10.90
C ARG A 117 2.11 30.79 12.14
N LEU A 118 2.92 31.82 11.88
CA LEU A 118 3.38 32.74 12.93
C LEU A 118 2.11 33.34 13.56
N GLY A 119 1.92 33.06 14.84
CA GLY A 119 1.00 33.76 15.73
C GLY A 119 1.81 34.41 16.83
#